data_AF-A0AAV7GG31-F1
#
_entry.id   AF-A0AAV7GG31-F1
#
_cell.length_a   1.000
_cell.length_b   1.000
_cell.length_c   1.000
_cell.angle_alpha   90.00
_cell.angle_beta   90.00
_cell.angle_gamma   90.00
#
_symmetry.space_group_name_H-M   'P 1'
#
loop_
_entity.id
_entity.type
_entity.pdbx_description
1 polymer ?
#
loop_
_entity_poly.entity_id
_entity_poly.type
_entity_poly.pdbx_seq_one_letter_code
_entity_poly.pdbx_strand_id
1 'polypeptide(L)'
;MYSIYFDFSSFSYSDFSQNEEATPPIHPQITSIPVEFPSNQSPIHVPVILPLSCISAAAVKIQSAYRRRLVRTQIDRIRSAAGEADRLERLIRRQDTVDAIRRDPRERLRISEELMAALLRLDGVPGFYAPVREIRRAVSRRIVGLQELLDAVADAPDVGEMEGIPASLEEIVWGIWEEEDGREEHWV
;
A
#
# COMPACT_ATOMS: atom_id res chain seq x y z
N MET A 1 27.75 -8.14 -17.76
CA MET A 1 27.46 -7.08 -16.77
C MET A 1 26.55 -6.06 -17.44
N TYR A 2 25.26 -6.04 -17.09
CA TYR A 2 24.29 -5.12 -17.68
C TYR A 2 24.23 -3.85 -16.84
N SER A 3 24.62 -2.71 -17.42
CA SER A 3 24.57 -1.40 -16.77
C SER A 3 23.27 -0.71 -17.16
N ILE A 4 22.38 -0.50 -16.18
CA ILE A 4 21.07 0.12 -16.38
C ILE A 4 21.24 1.62 -16.11
N TYR A 5 21.29 2.42 -17.17
CA TYR A 5 21.26 3.88 -17.05
C TYR A 5 19.80 4.32 -16.83
N PHE A 6 19.56 5.11 -15.79
CA PHE A 6 18.27 5.73 -15.51
C PHE A 6 18.44 7.24 -15.67
N ASP A 7 17.96 7.78 -16.79
CA ASP A 7 18.00 9.21 -17.07
C ASP A 7 17.03 9.97 -16.16
N PHE A 8 17.56 10.92 -15.40
CA PHE A 8 16.77 11.81 -14.55
C PHE A 8 16.52 13.13 -15.28
N SER A 9 15.29 13.31 -15.78
CA SER A 9 14.82 14.62 -16.24
C SER A 9 14.43 15.46 -15.02
N SER A 10 15.09 16.60 -14.83
CA SER A 10 14.84 17.54 -13.73
C SER A 10 13.81 18.58 -14.15
N PHE A 11 12.70 18.69 -13.42
CA PHE A 11 11.70 19.75 -13.58
C PHE A 11 11.73 20.64 -12.33
N SER A 12 12.04 21.93 -12.49
CA SER A 12 12.10 22.90 -11.39
C SER A 12 10.77 23.63 -11.24
N TYR A 13 10.22 23.67 -10.02
CA TYR A 13 9.18 24.62 -9.62
C TYR A 13 9.80 25.72 -8.77
N SER A 14 9.48 26.98 -9.08
CA SER A 14 9.75 28.13 -8.20
C SER A 14 8.50 28.44 -7.39
N ASP A 15 8.62 28.38 -6.06
CA ASP A 15 7.61 28.83 -5.11
C ASP A 15 8.04 30.19 -4.55
N PHE A 16 7.15 31.18 -4.59
CA PHE A 16 7.40 32.58 -4.24
C PHE A 16 6.66 32.88 -2.94
N SER A 17 7.38 32.91 -1.81
CA SER A 17 6.80 33.25 -0.50
C SER A 17 7.05 34.72 -0.19
N GLN A 18 5.97 35.52 -0.17
CA GLN A 18 5.97 36.90 0.34
C GLN A 18 5.68 36.86 1.85
N ASN A 19 6.60 37.36 2.66
CA ASN A 19 6.33 37.72 4.05
C ASN A 19 6.58 39.22 4.22
N GLU A 20 5.51 39.97 4.53
CA GLU A 20 5.58 41.36 4.95
C GLU A 20 5.78 41.45 6.47
N GLU A 21 6.78 42.21 6.92
CA GLU A 21 6.82 42.71 8.30
C GLU A 21 7.40 44.14 8.34
N ALA A 22 6.68 45.01 9.05
CA ALA A 22 6.77 46.46 8.99
C ALA A 22 7.98 47.03 9.77
N THR A 23 8.70 47.99 9.16
CA THR A 23 9.78 48.79 9.78
C THR A 23 9.62 50.28 9.37
N PRO A 24 9.86 51.27 10.24
CA PRO A 24 9.50 52.70 10.02
C PRO A 24 10.26 53.41 8.88
N PRO A 25 9.76 54.54 8.36
CA PRO A 25 10.19 55.09 7.06
C PRO A 25 11.55 55.80 7.17
N ILE A 26 12.61 55.13 6.73
CA ILE A 26 13.85 55.78 6.33
C ILE A 26 13.60 56.35 4.94
N HIS A 27 13.54 57.67 4.80
CA HIS A 27 13.38 58.34 3.51
C HIS A 27 14.67 58.11 2.68
N PRO A 28 14.67 57.24 1.65
CA PRO A 28 15.88 57.04 0.88
C PRO A 28 15.97 58.20 -0.12
N GLN A 29 17.09 58.94 -0.11
CA GLN A 29 17.43 59.77 -1.26
C GLN A 29 17.76 58.81 -2.42
N ILE A 30 16.79 58.64 -3.32
CA ILE A 30 16.94 57.84 -4.52
C ILE A 30 17.85 58.64 -5.46
N THR A 31 19.13 58.30 -5.45
CA THR A 31 20.03 58.69 -6.53
C THR A 31 19.94 57.58 -7.58
N SER A 32 19.15 57.80 -8.63
CA SER A 32 19.08 56.88 -9.76
C SER A 32 20.39 56.96 -10.54
N ILE A 33 21.28 56.00 -10.30
CA ILE A 33 22.45 55.78 -11.16
C ILE A 33 21.90 55.12 -12.43
N PRO A 34 22.09 55.71 -13.63
CA PRO A 34 21.69 55.06 -14.87
C PRO A 34 22.60 53.84 -15.05
N VAL A 35 22.07 52.64 -14.75
CA VAL A 35 22.70 51.39 -15.16
C VAL A 35 22.14 51.10 -16.56
N GLU A 36 22.93 51.42 -17.59
CA GLU A 36 22.70 50.87 -18.92
C GLU A 36 22.89 49.37 -18.85
N PHE A 37 21.78 48.63 -18.86
CA PHE A 37 21.81 47.20 -19.10
C PHE A 37 22.10 46.98 -20.58
N PRO A 38 23.23 46.36 -20.98
CA PRO A 38 23.44 46.03 -22.38
C PRO A 38 22.34 45.06 -22.82
N SER A 39 21.42 45.56 -23.66
CA SER A 39 20.19 44.95 -24.13
C SER A 39 20.36 43.65 -24.96
N ASN A 40 21.54 43.01 -24.94
CA ASN A 40 21.84 41.86 -25.79
C ASN A 40 22.70 40.77 -25.13
N GLN A 41 22.74 40.68 -23.79
CA GLN A 41 23.38 39.53 -23.14
C GLN A 41 22.34 38.42 -22.93
N SER A 42 22.58 37.27 -23.56
CA SER A 42 21.89 36.03 -23.23
C SER A 42 22.03 35.74 -21.73
N PRO A 43 21.03 35.13 -21.08
CA PRO A 43 21.07 34.85 -19.64
C PRO A 43 22.37 34.11 -19.29
N ILE A 44 23.19 34.71 -18.43
CA ILE A 44 24.41 34.08 -17.93
C ILE A 44 23.97 32.96 -17.01
N HIS A 45 24.09 31.71 -17.47
CA HIS A 45 23.87 30.54 -16.64
C HIS A 45 24.98 30.45 -15.60
N VAL A 46 24.71 30.91 -14.37
CA VAL A 46 25.61 30.72 -13.24
C VAL A 46 25.43 29.28 -12.72
N PRO A 47 26.41 28.39 -12.85
CA PRO A 47 26.29 27.04 -12.31
C PRO A 47 26.32 27.09 -10.80
N VAL A 48 25.19 26.76 -10.16
CA VAL A 48 25.15 26.51 -8.72
C VAL A 48 25.77 25.13 -8.47
N ILE A 49 27.05 25.10 -8.12
CA ILE A 49 27.74 23.86 -7.76
C ILE A 49 27.47 23.57 -6.28
N LEU A 50 26.48 22.71 -5.99
CA LEU A 50 26.30 22.19 -4.64
C LEU A 50 27.35 21.12 -4.32
N PRO A 51 27.84 21.05 -3.07
CA PRO A 51 28.73 19.98 -2.67
C PRO A 51 28.00 18.63 -2.79
N LEU A 52 28.70 17.63 -3.34
CA LEU A 52 28.15 16.29 -3.60
C LEU A 52 27.56 15.63 -2.34
N SER A 53 28.09 15.95 -1.16
CA SER A 53 27.58 15.50 0.14
C SER A 53 26.18 16.04 0.47
N CYS A 54 25.86 17.26 0.04
CA CYS A 54 24.53 17.84 0.20
C CYS A 54 23.52 17.17 -0.75
N ILE A 55 23.93 16.93 -2.00
CA ILE A 55 23.11 16.24 -3.01
C ILE A 55 22.82 14.79 -2.56
N SER A 56 23.82 14.07 -2.05
CA SER A 56 23.65 12.69 -1.58
C SER A 56 22.75 12.62 -0.34
N ALA A 57 22.89 13.54 0.62
CA ALA A 57 22.03 13.61 1.80
C ALA A 57 20.56 13.93 1.43
N ALA A 58 20.34 14.87 0.51
CA ALA A 58 19.01 15.18 0.00
C ALA A 58 18.41 13.98 -0.76
N ALA A 59 19.18 13.32 -1.62
CA ALA A 59 18.75 12.13 -2.34
C ALA A 59 18.32 11.00 -1.39
N VAL A 60 19.10 10.72 -0.34
CA VAL A 60 18.75 9.70 0.67
C VAL A 60 17.44 10.05 1.40
N LYS A 61 17.21 11.32 1.73
CA LYS A 61 15.95 11.77 2.34
C LYS A 61 14.75 11.57 1.40
N ILE A 62 14.89 11.98 0.14
CA ILE A 62 13.83 11.82 -0.86
C ILE A 62 13.53 10.33 -1.10
N GLN A 63 14.57 9.52 -1.28
CA GLN A 63 14.45 8.07 -1.51
C GLN A 63 13.82 7.35 -0.33
N SER A 64 14.22 7.67 0.91
CA SER A 64 13.65 7.05 2.11
C SER A 64 12.18 7.44 2.31
N ALA A 65 11.82 8.70 2.07
CA ALA A 65 10.44 9.16 2.10
C ALA A 65 9.59 8.45 1.03
N TYR A 66 10.11 8.31 -0.18
CA TYR A 66 9.46 7.60 -1.28
C TYR A 66 9.23 6.12 -0.97
N ARG A 67 10.28 5.41 -0.51
CA ARG A 67 10.17 3.99 -0.12
C ARG A 67 9.12 3.78 0.97
N ARG A 68 9.12 4.65 2.00
CA ARG A 68 8.12 4.62 3.08
C ARG A 68 6.70 4.83 2.55
N ARG A 69 6.50 5.80 1.65
CA ARG A 69 5.20 6.03 1.01
C ARG A 69 4.74 4.80 0.22
N LEU A 70 5.62 4.20 -0.58
CA LEU A 70 5.31 2.99 -1.35
C LEU A 70 4.84 1.84 -0.45
N VAL A 71 5.58 1.56 0.62
CA VAL A 71 5.23 0.49 1.57
C VAL A 71 3.86 0.74 2.20
N ARG A 72 3.60 1.98 2.65
CA ARG A 72 2.30 2.35 3.23
C ARG A 72 1.16 2.15 2.23
N THR A 73 1.31 2.65 1.01
CA THR A 73 0.30 2.48 -0.04
C THR A 73 0.03 1.00 -0.35
N GLN A 74 1.05 0.15 -0.34
CA GLN A 74 0.87 -1.30 -0.50
C GLN A 74 0.12 -1.91 0.69
N ILE A 75 0.51 -1.59 1.92
CA ILE A 75 -0.16 -2.07 3.13
C ILE A 75 -1.63 -1.62 3.17
N ASP A 76 -1.92 -0.39 2.78
CA ASP A 76 -3.30 0.14 2.77
C ASP A 76 -4.17 -0.60 1.74
N ARG A 77 -3.62 -0.97 0.58
CA ARG A 77 -4.32 -1.84 -0.40
C ARG A 77 -4.59 -3.23 0.18
N ILE A 78 -3.61 -3.82 0.84
CA ILE A 78 -3.77 -5.14 1.50
C ILE A 78 -4.85 -5.05 2.60
N ARG A 79 -4.83 -3.98 3.41
CA ARG A 79 -5.84 -3.75 4.45
C ARG A 79 -7.24 -3.58 3.88
N SER A 80 -7.38 -2.89 2.75
CA SER A 80 -8.68 -2.79 2.06
C SER A 80 -9.21 -4.17 1.69
N ALA A 81 -8.39 -5.01 1.04
CA ALA A 81 -8.78 -6.37 0.67
C ALA A 81 -9.10 -7.24 1.90
N ALA A 82 -8.30 -7.12 2.96
CA ALA A 82 -8.55 -7.81 4.22
C ALA A 82 -9.87 -7.38 4.88
N GLY A 83 -10.20 -6.08 4.83
CA GLY A 83 -11.47 -5.56 5.36
C GLY A 83 -12.69 -6.06 4.58
N GLU A 84 -12.57 -6.30 3.28
CA GLU A 84 -13.60 -6.96 2.50
C GLU A 84 -13.75 -8.43 2.86
N ALA A 85 -12.65 -9.15 3.06
CA ALA A 85 -12.69 -10.51 3.58
C ALA A 85 -13.37 -10.56 4.95
N ASP A 86 -13.07 -9.63 5.87
CA ASP A 86 -13.74 -9.54 7.18
C ASP A 86 -15.25 -9.33 7.05
N ARG A 87 -15.66 -8.49 6.11
CA ARG A 87 -17.08 -8.20 5.86
C ARG A 87 -17.79 -9.45 5.35
N LEU A 88 -17.18 -10.16 4.40
CA LEU A 88 -17.73 -11.38 3.80
C LEU A 88 -17.79 -12.52 4.82
N GLU A 89 -16.77 -12.68 5.65
CA GLU A 89 -16.78 -13.64 6.75
C GLU A 89 -17.96 -13.39 7.70
N ARG A 90 -18.17 -12.13 8.12
CA ARG A 90 -19.31 -11.78 8.97
C ARG A 90 -20.67 -12.04 8.30
N LEU A 91 -20.71 -11.99 6.97
CA LEU A 91 -21.91 -12.26 6.19
C LEU A 91 -22.15 -13.77 6.09
N ILE A 92 -21.12 -14.56 5.76
CA ILE A 92 -21.18 -16.04 5.69
C ILE A 92 -21.57 -16.64 7.06
N ARG A 93 -21.11 -16.06 8.17
CA ARG A 93 -21.48 -16.53 9.53
C ARG A 93 -22.95 -16.27 9.90
N ARG A 94 -23.70 -15.46 9.16
CA ARG A 94 -25.13 -15.19 9.46
C ARG A 94 -25.99 -16.32 8.93
N GLN A 95 -26.86 -16.85 9.78
CA GLN A 95 -27.75 -17.95 9.42
C GLN A 95 -28.65 -17.59 8.21
N ASP A 96 -29.16 -16.37 8.15
CA ASP A 96 -29.97 -15.90 7.00
C ASP A 96 -29.24 -16.05 5.66
N THR A 97 -27.93 -15.80 5.66
CA THR A 97 -27.08 -15.94 4.48
C THR A 97 -26.79 -17.39 4.16
N VAL A 98 -26.53 -18.23 5.17
CA VAL A 98 -26.37 -19.68 5.01
C VAL A 98 -27.62 -20.29 4.37
N ASP A 99 -28.80 -19.92 4.86
CA ASP A 99 -30.07 -20.41 4.33
C ASP A 99 -30.30 -19.92 2.88
N ALA A 100 -29.89 -18.68 2.56
CA ALA A 100 -29.95 -18.15 1.20
C ALA A 100 -29.00 -18.88 0.24
N ILE A 101 -27.77 -19.18 0.66
CA ILE A 101 -26.78 -19.95 -0.11
C ILE A 101 -27.29 -21.35 -0.43
N ARG A 102 -27.94 -22.01 0.53
CA ARG A 102 -28.52 -23.36 0.34
C ARG A 102 -29.73 -23.35 -0.60
N ARG A 103 -30.50 -22.27 -0.62
CA ARG A 103 -31.72 -22.13 -1.44
C ARG A 103 -31.43 -21.65 -2.85
N ASP A 104 -30.49 -20.72 -3.03
CA ASP A 104 -30.18 -20.10 -4.32
C ASP A 104 -28.68 -20.17 -4.62
N PRO A 105 -28.26 -20.93 -5.66
CA PRO A 105 -26.86 -20.98 -6.07
C PRO A 105 -26.32 -19.61 -6.56
N ARG A 106 -27.19 -18.65 -6.88
CA ARG A 106 -26.75 -17.29 -7.27
C ARG A 106 -26.16 -16.51 -6.11
N GLU A 107 -26.64 -16.70 -4.89
CA GLU A 107 -26.08 -16.04 -3.71
C GLU A 107 -24.69 -16.60 -3.39
N ARG A 108 -24.49 -17.92 -3.53
CA ARG A 108 -23.16 -18.53 -3.49
C ARG A 108 -22.23 -17.88 -4.52
N LEU A 109 -22.68 -17.81 -5.78
CA LEU A 109 -21.86 -17.25 -6.86
C LEU A 109 -21.46 -15.81 -6.57
N ARG A 110 -22.41 -14.98 -6.12
CA ARG A 110 -22.13 -13.58 -5.77
C ARG A 110 -21.06 -13.44 -4.70
N ILE A 111 -21.16 -14.20 -3.60
CA ILE A 111 -20.16 -14.15 -2.51
C ILE A 111 -18.81 -14.67 -3.02
N SER A 112 -18.81 -15.71 -3.86
CA SER A 112 -17.58 -16.24 -4.46
C SER A 112 -16.89 -15.22 -5.37
N GLU A 113 -17.64 -14.45 -6.15
CA GLU A 113 -17.13 -13.36 -7.00
C GLU A 113 -16.54 -12.23 -6.15
N GLU A 114 -17.19 -11.86 -5.04
CA GLU A 114 -16.67 -10.84 -4.13
C GLU A 114 -15.35 -11.30 -3.45
N LEU A 115 -15.24 -12.58 -3.05
CA LEU A 115 -13.99 -13.17 -2.53
C LEU A 115 -12.89 -13.20 -3.58
N MET A 116 -13.21 -13.62 -4.81
CA MET A 116 -12.26 -13.61 -5.94
C MET A 116 -11.81 -12.20 -6.30
N ALA A 117 -12.71 -11.22 -6.28
CA ALA A 117 -12.36 -9.82 -6.51
C ALA A 117 -11.42 -9.28 -5.42
N ALA A 118 -11.53 -9.74 -4.17
CA ALA A 118 -10.59 -9.42 -3.11
C ALA A 118 -9.20 -10.02 -3.38
N LEU A 119 -9.12 -11.28 -3.83
CA LEU A 119 -7.87 -11.93 -4.24
C LEU A 119 -7.19 -11.22 -5.41
N LEU A 120 -7.94 -10.85 -6.46
CA LEU A 120 -7.40 -10.14 -7.62
C LEU A 120 -6.80 -8.78 -7.23
N ARG A 121 -7.46 -8.06 -6.31
CA ARG A 121 -6.93 -6.79 -5.77
C ARG A 121 -5.64 -7.00 -4.99
N LEU A 122 -5.54 -8.12 -4.29
CA LEU A 122 -4.37 -8.51 -3.51
C LEU A 122 -3.18 -8.89 -4.42
N ASP A 123 -3.44 -9.62 -5.51
CA ASP A 123 -2.43 -9.99 -6.51
C ASP A 123 -1.85 -8.79 -7.27
N GLY A 124 -2.66 -7.74 -7.44
CA GLY A 124 -2.22 -6.46 -7.97
C GLY A 124 -1.23 -5.68 -7.09
N VAL A 125 -0.94 -6.14 -5.86
CA VAL A 125 0.04 -5.51 -4.97
C VAL A 125 1.45 -6.03 -5.26
N PRO A 126 2.38 -5.19 -5.74
CA PRO A 126 3.73 -5.63 -6.05
C PRO A 126 4.52 -5.99 -4.77
N GLY A 127 5.13 -7.18 -4.76
CA GLY A 127 5.77 -7.80 -3.60
C GLY A 127 7.27 -7.50 -3.45
N PHE A 128 7.73 -6.28 -3.76
CA PHE A 128 9.16 -5.92 -3.73
C PHE A 128 9.79 -5.97 -2.33
N TYR A 129 8.97 -5.81 -1.29
CA TYR A 129 9.41 -5.85 0.10
C TYR A 129 8.95 -7.16 0.75
N ALA A 130 9.90 -7.93 1.29
CA ALA A 130 9.63 -9.23 1.91
C ALA A 130 8.51 -9.18 2.99
N PRO A 131 8.46 -8.18 3.90
CA PRO A 131 7.37 -8.09 4.88
C PRO A 131 6.00 -7.86 4.25
N VAL A 132 5.92 -7.05 3.19
CA VAL A 132 4.65 -6.79 2.47
C VAL A 132 4.17 -8.07 1.78
N ARG A 133 5.10 -8.83 1.20
CA ARG A 133 4.80 -10.11 0.56
C ARG A 133 4.24 -11.12 1.57
N GLU A 134 4.73 -11.12 2.81
CA GLU A 134 4.23 -12.06 3.83
C GLU A 134 2.82 -11.70 4.30
N ILE A 135 2.57 -10.42 4.58
CA ILE A 135 1.21 -9.95 4.89
C ILE A 135 0.25 -10.27 3.74
N ARG A 136 0.68 -10.09 2.50
CA ARG A 136 -0.10 -10.44 1.31
C ARG A 136 -0.45 -11.93 1.30
N ARG A 137 0.52 -12.82 1.52
CA ARG A 137 0.31 -14.27 1.56
C ARG A 137 -0.66 -14.69 2.65
N ALA A 138 -0.53 -14.12 3.84
CA ALA A 138 -1.42 -14.34 4.95
C ALA A 138 -2.88 -14.02 4.60
N VAL A 139 -3.12 -12.85 4.00
CA VAL A 139 -4.48 -12.46 3.57
C VAL A 139 -4.98 -13.37 2.43
N SER A 140 -4.12 -13.75 1.48
CA SER A 140 -4.49 -14.71 0.42
C SER A 140 -4.95 -16.04 1.01
N ARG A 141 -4.16 -16.64 1.92
CA ARG A 141 -4.48 -17.89 2.61
C ARG A 141 -5.84 -17.80 3.31
N ARG A 142 -6.09 -16.69 4.00
CA ARG A 142 -7.36 -16.45 4.69
C ARG A 142 -8.55 -16.37 3.73
N ILE A 143 -8.42 -15.65 2.61
CA ILE A 143 -9.51 -15.53 1.64
C ILE A 143 -9.82 -16.91 1.03
N VAL A 144 -8.79 -17.71 0.72
CA VAL A 144 -8.97 -19.08 0.23
C VAL A 144 -9.70 -19.94 1.27
N GLY A 145 -9.33 -19.86 2.55
CA GLY A 145 -10.07 -20.57 3.60
C GLY A 145 -11.55 -20.16 3.72
N LEU A 146 -11.88 -18.90 3.45
CA LEU A 146 -13.28 -18.45 3.37
C LEU A 146 -14.02 -19.02 2.15
N GLN A 147 -13.33 -19.22 1.02
CA GLN A 147 -13.90 -19.87 -0.15
C GLN A 147 -14.20 -21.35 0.14
N GLU A 148 -13.27 -22.05 0.78
CA GLU A 148 -13.48 -23.45 1.21
C GLU A 148 -14.66 -23.58 2.18
N LEU A 149 -14.77 -22.65 3.15
CA LEU A 149 -15.90 -22.62 4.07
C LEU A 149 -17.23 -22.38 3.33
N LEU A 150 -17.26 -21.43 2.38
CA LEU A 150 -18.45 -21.15 1.58
C LEU A 150 -18.89 -22.36 0.77
N ASP A 151 -17.93 -23.07 0.17
CA ASP A 151 -18.20 -24.30 -0.58
C ASP A 151 -18.71 -25.42 0.33
N ALA A 152 -18.12 -25.58 1.52
CA ALA A 152 -18.60 -26.54 2.53
C ALA A 152 -20.04 -26.23 2.99
N VAL A 153 -20.40 -24.96 3.16
CA VAL A 153 -21.77 -24.54 3.52
C VAL A 153 -22.77 -24.86 2.40
N ALA A 154 -22.35 -24.71 1.15
CA ALA A 154 -23.18 -25.00 -0.02
C ALA A 154 -23.38 -26.50 -0.25
N ASP A 155 -22.35 -27.31 0.01
CA ASP A 155 -22.37 -28.75 -0.16
C ASP A 155 -22.87 -29.49 1.09
N ALA A 156 -23.06 -28.79 2.22
CA ALA A 156 -23.59 -29.37 3.45
C ALA A 156 -25.01 -29.93 3.23
N PRO A 157 -25.24 -31.23 3.51
CA PRO A 157 -26.57 -31.81 3.44
C PRO A 157 -27.51 -31.12 4.45
N ASP A 158 -28.79 -30.99 4.08
CA ASP A 158 -29.82 -30.42 4.95
C ASP A 158 -29.84 -31.21 6.26
N VAL A 159 -29.64 -30.52 7.38
CA VAL A 159 -29.13 -31.15 8.62
C VAL A 159 -30.11 -32.18 9.14
N GLY A 160 -29.72 -33.43 8.94
CA GLY A 160 -30.16 -34.60 9.64
C GLY A 160 -29.03 -35.61 9.73
N GLU A 161 -27.77 -35.19 9.97
CA GLU A 161 -26.71 -36.02 10.57
C GLU A 161 -25.39 -35.24 10.77
N MET A 162 -24.95 -35.26 12.03
CA MET A 162 -23.56 -35.37 12.51
C MET A 162 -22.59 -34.16 12.45
N GLU A 163 -22.48 -33.52 13.63
CA GLU A 163 -21.26 -33.36 14.46
C GLU A 163 -19.91 -33.13 13.74
N GLY A 164 -19.34 -31.93 13.94
CA GLY A 164 -17.94 -31.67 13.60
C GLY A 164 -17.61 -30.30 13.02
N ILE A 165 -18.40 -29.26 13.26
CA ILE A 165 -17.98 -27.89 12.92
C ILE A 165 -16.86 -27.52 13.90
N PRO A 166 -15.61 -27.28 13.46
CA PRO A 166 -14.57 -26.76 14.34
C PRO A 166 -15.05 -25.41 14.88
N ALA A 167 -15.13 -25.31 16.21
CA ALA A 167 -15.86 -24.26 16.90
C ALA A 167 -15.23 -22.87 16.77
N SER A 168 -14.04 -22.72 16.16
CA SER A 168 -13.46 -21.41 15.98
C SER A 168 -12.48 -21.32 14.80
N LEU A 169 -12.69 -20.28 13.98
CA LEU A 169 -11.73 -19.82 12.97
C LEU A 169 -10.40 -19.34 13.59
N GLU A 170 -10.42 -19.01 14.88
CA GLU A 170 -9.22 -18.62 15.62
C GLU A 170 -8.24 -19.80 15.76
N GLU A 171 -8.71 -21.03 15.97
CA GLU A 171 -7.82 -22.20 16.09
C GLU A 171 -7.13 -22.56 14.76
N ILE A 172 -7.83 -22.43 13.64
CA ILE A 172 -7.26 -22.65 12.29
C ILE A 172 -6.30 -21.51 11.92
N VAL A 173 -6.67 -20.27 12.25
CA VAL A 173 -5.83 -19.09 12.02
C VAL A 173 -4.65 -19.03 12.97
N TRP A 174 -4.70 -19.59 14.19
CA TRP A 174 -3.53 -19.66 15.06
C TRP A 174 -2.63 -20.85 14.72
N GLY A 175 -3.18 -22.03 14.43
CA GLY A 175 -2.39 -23.22 14.07
C GLY A 175 -1.51 -23.03 12.84
N ILE A 176 -1.98 -22.27 11.84
CA ILE A 176 -1.21 -21.98 10.60
C ILE A 176 -0.08 -20.96 10.82
N TRP A 177 -0.17 -20.12 11.86
CA TRP A 177 0.83 -19.10 12.16
C TRP A 177 1.82 -19.56 13.23
N GLU A 178 1.43 -20.48 14.10
CA GLU A 178 2.31 -21.12 15.09
C GLU A 178 3.24 -22.17 14.45
N GLU A 179 2.83 -22.81 13.35
CA GLU A 179 3.64 -23.83 12.65
C GLU A 179 4.83 -23.25 11.86
N GLU A 180 4.85 -21.93 11.59
CA GLU A 180 6.00 -21.25 10.96
C GLU A 180 7.02 -20.69 11.96
N ASP A 181 6.67 -20.53 13.25
CA ASP A 181 7.59 -20.03 14.30
C ASP A 181 8.46 -21.15 14.91
N GLY A 182 8.15 -22.42 14.63
CA GLY A 182 8.87 -23.60 15.13
C GLY A 182 10.07 -24.07 14.28
N ARG A 183 10.42 -23.36 13.20
CA ARG A 183 11.52 -23.74 12.28
C ARG A 183 12.72 -22.78 12.28
N GLU A 184 12.94 -22.06 13.36
CA GLU A 184 14.18 -21.28 13.56
C GLU A 184 14.89 -21.61 14.88
N GLU A 185 14.95 -22.87 15.32
CA GLU A 185 15.94 -23.29 16.34
C GLU A 185 16.62 -24.61 15.96
N HIS A 186 17.57 -24.53 15.02
CA HIS A 186 18.66 -25.50 14.96
C HIS A 186 19.91 -24.89 14.31
N TRP A 187 20.62 -24.06 15.09
CA TRP A 187 22.02 -23.76 14.81
C TRP A 187 22.88 -24.82 15.50
N VAL A 188 23.55 -25.67 14.71
CA VAL A 188 24.94 -26.11 14.93
C VAL A 188 25.62 -26.26 13.58
#